data_AF-A0A8B6H4M8-F1
#
_entry.id   AF-A0A8B6H4M8-F1
#
_cell.length_a   1.000
_cell.length_b   1.000
_cell.length_c   1.000
_cell.angle_alpha   90.00
_cell.angle_beta   90.00
_cell.angle_gamma   90.00
#
_symmetry.space_group_name_H-M   'P 1'
#
loop_
_entity.id
_entity.type
_entity.pdbx_description
1 polymer ?
#
loop_
_entity_poly.entity_id
_entity_poly.type
_entity_poly.pdbx_seq_one_letter_code
_entity_poly.pdbx_strand_id
1 'polypeptide(L)'
;MSGSCYSAPQHEKSWTTIRRAREDLFNWSPWSKCSKTCDGGIRTRTHQNRHTTIDSAGNVTSIESCHHFGCNDTAINCNSWKTKGLLDSQTEFIEPITSNGIQLPAVQIYCDMEMENGVGVTVIDHDGERDVYVHGYEAHGSYSFNVTYDIPFEHVVAIIDSSQFCRQFVRWKCFAAQMWDGGNQKWNTYWTNRSTAYLATNEYKPPSLFFHGSEKKRICECGISQTCQQSNVLCNCDINDSIWRSDEGYVTNKDALPIVAFFAGDTGHSMEKGEHFIGPIECYGTA
;
A
#
# COMPACT_ATOMS: atom_id res chain seq x y z
N MET A 1 -10.62 11.14 73.18
CA MET A 1 -11.67 11.69 72.31
C MET A 1 -11.04 11.97 70.95
N SER A 2 -11.62 11.32 69.95
CA SER A 2 -11.25 11.32 68.53
C SER A 2 -11.50 12.67 67.85
N GLY A 3 -10.68 13.01 66.86
CA GLY A 3 -10.94 14.09 65.91
C GLY A 3 -10.11 13.90 64.64
N SER A 4 -10.68 13.20 63.67
CA SER A 4 -10.11 12.95 62.34
C SER A 4 -10.39 14.16 61.43
N CYS A 5 -9.36 14.73 60.80
CA CYS A 5 -9.53 15.65 59.67
C CYS A 5 -9.42 14.84 58.37
N TYR A 6 -10.55 14.64 57.69
CA TYR A 6 -10.60 14.06 56.35
C TYR A 6 -10.05 15.05 55.32
N SER A 7 -9.10 14.60 54.51
CA SER A 7 -8.63 15.27 53.30
C SER A 7 -9.69 15.16 52.19
N ALA A 8 -10.00 16.30 51.55
CA ALA A 8 -10.79 16.32 50.33
C ALA A 8 -9.91 15.91 49.13
N PRO A 9 -10.38 15.04 48.22
CA PRO A 9 -9.64 14.73 47.01
C PRO A 9 -9.83 15.86 45.99
N GLN A 10 -8.72 16.44 45.53
CA GLN A 10 -8.74 17.33 44.36
C GLN A 10 -8.99 16.50 43.10
N HIS A 11 -10.23 16.57 42.60
CA HIS A 11 -10.57 16.13 41.24
C HIS A 11 -10.10 17.20 40.24
N GLU A 12 -8.82 17.20 39.90
CA GLU A 12 -8.31 17.96 38.77
C GLU A 12 -8.48 17.13 37.49
N LYS A 13 -9.70 17.14 36.93
CA LYS A 13 -9.91 16.60 35.58
C LYS A 13 -9.21 17.52 34.59
N SER A 14 -8.17 17.00 33.93
CA SER A 14 -7.43 17.71 32.87
C SER A 14 -8.36 18.41 31.87
N TRP A 15 -8.11 19.69 31.62
CA TRP A 15 -8.84 20.51 30.65
C TRP A 15 -8.85 19.91 29.23
N THR A 16 -7.85 19.08 28.88
CA THR A 16 -7.79 18.38 27.59
C THR A 16 -8.89 17.32 27.44
N THR A 17 -9.23 16.62 28.52
CA THR A 17 -10.27 15.57 28.51
C THR A 17 -11.67 16.17 28.38
N ILE A 18 -11.90 17.36 28.96
CA ILE A 18 -13.18 18.07 28.87
C ILE A 18 -13.38 18.69 27.48
N ARG A 19 -12.31 19.15 26.80
CA ARG A 19 -12.39 19.65 25.42
C ARG A 19 -12.77 18.54 24.44
N ARG A 20 -12.11 17.37 24.50
CA ARG A 20 -12.45 16.22 23.64
C ARG A 20 -13.92 15.80 23.79
N ALA A 21 -14.41 15.66 25.02
CA ALA A 21 -15.80 15.26 25.27
C ALA A 21 -16.86 16.30 24.82
N ARG A 22 -16.50 17.58 24.61
CA ARG A 22 -17.41 18.60 24.06
C ARG A 22 -17.46 18.61 22.54
N GLU A 23 -16.41 18.16 21.86
CA GLU A 23 -16.38 18.10 20.39
C GLU A 23 -17.26 16.97 19.85
N ASP A 24 -17.37 15.87 20.59
CA ASP A 24 -18.21 14.70 20.25
C ASP A 24 -19.73 14.95 20.40
N LEU A 25 -20.13 16.08 21.01
CA LEU A 25 -21.54 16.46 21.17
C LEU A 25 -22.15 17.05 19.89
N PHE A 26 -21.34 17.37 18.88
CA PHE A 26 -21.78 18.02 17.65
C PHE A 26 -21.33 17.21 16.42
N ASN A 27 -22.28 16.96 15.50
CA ASN A 27 -22.00 16.24 14.26
C ASN A 27 -21.28 17.16 13.26
N TRP A 28 -19.97 17.32 13.42
CA TRP A 28 -19.11 18.08 12.53
C TRP A 28 -18.90 17.39 11.18
N SER A 29 -18.76 18.18 10.12
CA SER A 29 -18.23 17.71 8.85
C SER A 29 -16.77 17.28 9.01
N PRO A 30 -16.25 16.45 8.08
CA PRO A 30 -14.81 16.30 7.90
C PRO A 30 -14.14 17.67 7.71
N TRP A 31 -12.86 17.74 8.05
CA TRP A 31 -12.03 18.90 7.73
C TRP A 31 -11.84 19.01 6.21
N SER A 32 -11.81 20.25 5.71
CA SER A 32 -11.33 20.54 4.36
C SER A 32 -9.85 20.21 4.23
N LYS A 33 -9.37 20.07 2.98
CA LYS A 33 -7.94 20.17 2.70
C LYS A 33 -7.38 21.50 3.21
N CYS A 34 -6.10 21.51 3.52
CA CYS A 34 -5.35 22.71 3.86
C CYS A 34 -5.32 23.65 2.65
N SER A 35 -5.46 24.96 2.92
CA SER A 35 -5.45 25.98 1.87
C SER A 35 -4.10 26.17 1.18
N LYS A 36 -3.02 25.60 1.75
CA LYS A 36 -1.67 25.62 1.19
C LYS A 36 -1.01 24.27 1.41
N THR A 37 -0.04 23.92 0.56
CA THR A 37 0.72 22.68 0.66
C THR A 37 1.89 22.77 1.65
N CYS A 38 2.38 23.98 1.94
CA CYS A 38 3.51 24.28 2.85
C CYS A 38 3.46 25.76 3.33
N ASP A 39 4.39 26.17 4.20
CA ASP A 39 4.53 27.54 4.74
C ASP A 39 3.27 28.11 5.43
N GLY A 40 2.47 27.23 6.03
CA GLY A 40 1.28 27.58 6.80
C GLY A 40 0.05 27.90 5.93
N GLY A 41 -0.98 27.09 6.07
CA GLY A 41 -2.32 27.29 5.54
C GLY A 41 -3.39 27.21 6.62
N ILE A 42 -4.65 27.20 6.20
CA ILE A 42 -5.81 26.97 7.08
C ILE A 42 -6.70 25.88 6.50
N ARG A 43 -7.36 25.12 7.37
CA ARG A 43 -8.42 24.18 7.03
C ARG A 43 -9.67 24.49 7.84
N THR A 44 -10.83 24.10 7.32
CA THR A 44 -12.13 24.44 7.91
C THR A 44 -13.06 23.23 8.02
N ARG A 45 -13.95 23.23 9.01
CA ARG A 45 -15.08 22.28 9.13
C ARG A 45 -16.32 22.98 9.65
N THR A 46 -17.50 22.43 9.39
CA THR A 46 -18.78 23.03 9.81
C THR A 46 -19.67 22.06 10.56
N HIS A 47 -20.54 22.54 11.45
CA HIS A 47 -21.65 21.76 11.97
C HIS A 47 -22.93 22.59 12.04
N GLN A 48 -24.06 21.90 11.97
CA GLN A 48 -25.37 22.50 12.16
C GLN A 48 -25.75 22.47 13.64
N ASN A 49 -26.10 23.63 14.18
CA ASN A 49 -26.65 23.73 15.52
C ASN A 49 -28.14 23.38 15.47
N ARG A 50 -28.53 22.15 15.86
CA ARG A 50 -29.94 21.69 15.85
C ARG A 50 -30.78 22.22 17.02
N HIS A 51 -30.27 23.15 17.83
CA HIS A 51 -30.82 23.45 19.16
C HIS A 51 -31.25 24.91 19.39
N THR A 52 -31.66 25.65 18.36
CA THR A 52 -32.30 26.96 18.56
C THR A 52 -33.61 27.06 17.77
N THR A 53 -34.72 27.11 18.49
CA THR A 53 -36.08 27.39 17.99
C THR A 53 -36.28 28.87 17.61
N ILE A 54 -35.26 29.52 17.05
CA ILE A 54 -35.27 30.93 16.64
C ILE A 54 -34.60 31.00 15.25
N ASP A 55 -35.18 31.79 14.34
CA ASP A 55 -34.88 31.96 12.90
C ASP A 55 -33.44 32.37 12.51
N SER A 56 -32.41 31.79 13.11
CA SER A 56 -31.01 31.95 12.74
C SER A 56 -30.22 30.68 13.05
N ALA A 57 -30.64 29.57 12.44
CA ALA A 57 -29.83 28.35 12.36
C ALA A 57 -28.60 28.61 11.46
N GLY A 58 -27.59 29.28 12.02
CA GLY A 58 -26.31 29.49 11.36
C GLY A 58 -25.43 28.26 11.45
N ASN A 59 -24.77 27.89 10.35
CA ASN A 59 -23.71 26.89 10.38
C ASN A 59 -22.53 27.45 11.17
N VAL A 60 -22.09 26.73 12.20
CA VAL A 60 -20.89 27.11 12.96
C VAL A 60 -19.68 26.57 12.21
N THR A 61 -18.71 27.44 11.93
CA THR A 61 -17.47 27.10 11.23
C THR A 61 -16.30 27.09 12.22
N SER A 62 -15.48 26.05 12.16
CA SER A 62 -14.20 25.95 12.87
C SER A 62 -13.06 26.09 11.87
N ILE A 63 -12.01 26.82 12.24
CA ILE A 63 -10.81 27.05 11.43
C ILE A 63 -9.60 26.60 12.24
N GLU A 64 -8.65 25.92 11.60
CA GLU A 64 -7.39 25.48 12.19
C GLU A 64 -6.25 25.76 11.22
N SER A 65 -5.06 26.09 11.74
CA SER A 65 -3.85 26.21 10.93
C SER A 65 -3.28 24.83 10.56
N CYS A 66 -2.61 24.73 9.43
CA CYS A 66 -2.07 23.47 8.90
C CYS A 66 -0.78 23.69 8.10
N HIS A 67 -0.05 22.60 7.85
CA HIS A 67 1.15 22.57 7.00
C HIS A 67 2.20 23.63 7.36
N HIS A 68 2.64 23.61 8.62
CA HIS A 68 3.60 24.57 9.17
C HIS A 68 5.06 24.33 8.76
N PHE A 69 5.34 23.24 8.04
CA PHE A 69 6.66 22.92 7.50
C PHE A 69 7.01 23.81 6.32
N GLY A 70 8.31 23.97 6.07
CA GLY A 70 8.83 24.78 4.99
C GLY A 70 8.62 24.12 3.63
N CYS A 71 8.41 24.92 2.57
CA CYS A 71 8.30 24.38 1.20
C CYS A 71 9.60 23.73 0.66
N ASN A 72 10.74 23.98 1.32
CA ASN A 72 12.03 23.37 0.99
C ASN A 72 12.44 22.28 2.00
N ASP A 73 11.57 21.94 2.96
CA ASP A 73 11.85 20.87 3.90
C ASP A 73 11.81 19.51 3.18
N THR A 74 12.56 18.55 3.71
CA THR A 74 12.53 17.15 3.26
C THR A 74 12.20 16.24 4.44
N ALA A 75 11.79 15.00 4.20
CA ALA A 75 11.67 13.98 5.24
C ALA A 75 12.21 12.64 4.74
N ILE A 76 12.46 11.68 5.63
CA ILE A 76 13.02 10.37 5.20
C ILE A 76 11.98 9.47 4.52
N ASN A 77 10.68 9.70 4.79
CA ASN A 77 9.54 8.97 4.23
C ASN A 77 8.22 9.72 4.54
N CYS A 78 7.10 9.23 4.03
CA CYS A 78 5.79 9.84 4.26
C CYS A 78 5.30 9.76 5.71
N ASN A 79 5.70 8.75 6.48
CA ASN A 79 5.40 8.68 7.92
C ASN A 79 6.08 9.83 8.70
N SER A 80 7.29 10.20 8.28
CA SER A 80 8.01 11.34 8.84
C SER A 80 7.36 12.66 8.43
N TRP A 81 6.88 12.77 7.19
CA TRP A 81 6.07 13.92 6.76
C TRP A 81 4.78 14.06 7.58
N LYS A 82 4.08 12.95 7.85
CA LYS A 82 2.91 12.96 8.74
C LYS A 82 3.25 13.51 10.11
N THR A 83 4.39 13.11 10.68
CA THR A 83 4.90 13.61 11.97
C THR A 83 5.25 15.10 11.92
N LYS A 84 5.74 15.60 10.77
CA LYS A 84 5.97 17.03 10.51
C LYS A 84 4.68 17.84 10.33
N GLY A 85 3.52 17.19 10.32
CA GLY A 85 2.22 17.85 10.20
C GLY A 85 1.72 17.97 8.77
N LEU A 86 2.17 17.12 7.84
CA LEU A 86 1.51 16.93 6.56
C LEU A 86 0.18 16.19 6.80
N LEU A 87 -0.93 16.84 6.42
CA LEU A 87 -2.28 16.37 6.71
C LEU A 87 -2.98 15.80 5.47
N ASP A 88 -2.74 16.40 4.31
CA ASP A 88 -3.38 16.03 3.04
C ASP A 88 -2.45 15.15 2.21
N SER A 89 -3.03 14.22 1.43
CA SER A 89 -2.27 13.44 0.47
C SER A 89 -1.74 14.35 -0.65
N GLN A 90 -0.42 14.33 -0.87
CA GLN A 90 0.26 15.12 -1.89
C GLN A 90 1.66 14.56 -2.20
N THR A 91 2.26 15.04 -3.29
CA THR A 91 3.65 14.72 -3.65
C THR A 91 4.61 15.57 -2.83
N GLU A 92 5.62 14.94 -2.23
CA GLU A 92 6.65 15.59 -1.43
C GLU A 92 8.05 15.08 -1.74
N PHE A 93 9.06 15.86 -1.36
CA PHE A 93 10.44 15.40 -1.40
C PHE A 93 10.76 14.51 -0.20
N ILE A 94 11.33 13.34 -0.45
CA ILE A 94 11.90 12.48 0.58
C ILE A 94 13.37 12.17 0.31
N GLU A 95 14.12 11.95 1.39
CA GLU A 95 15.53 11.55 1.40
C GLU A 95 15.66 10.22 2.17
N PRO A 96 15.35 9.07 1.52
CA PRO A 96 15.37 7.77 2.18
C PRO A 96 16.74 7.43 2.77
N ILE A 97 16.74 6.65 3.84
CA ILE A 97 17.96 6.15 4.47
C ILE A 97 18.07 4.65 4.18
N THR A 98 19.19 4.24 3.60
CA THR A 98 19.50 2.82 3.37
C THR A 98 19.66 2.06 4.69
N SER A 99 19.57 0.73 4.65
CA SER A 99 19.80 -0.13 5.83
C SER A 99 21.17 0.06 6.50
N ASN A 100 22.17 0.58 5.78
CA ASN A 100 23.50 0.91 6.29
C ASN A 100 23.63 2.36 6.80
N GLY A 101 22.53 3.11 6.89
CA GLY A 101 22.52 4.48 7.41
C GLY A 101 22.94 5.57 6.41
N ILE A 102 23.08 5.24 5.12
CA ILE A 102 23.40 6.24 4.09
C ILE A 102 22.12 6.94 3.65
N GLN A 103 22.08 8.27 3.75
CA GLN A 103 21.02 9.11 3.22
C GLN A 103 21.17 9.25 1.71
N LEU A 104 20.11 8.93 0.97
CA LEU A 104 20.04 9.07 -0.48
C LEU A 104 19.62 10.49 -0.89
N PRO A 105 19.94 10.94 -2.12
CA PRO A 105 19.47 12.21 -2.65
C PRO A 105 17.95 12.32 -2.65
N ALA A 106 17.44 13.56 -2.54
CA ALA A 106 16.02 13.81 -2.53
C ALA A 106 15.31 13.32 -3.81
N VAL A 107 14.16 12.69 -3.64
CA VAL A 107 13.26 12.27 -4.72
C VAL A 107 11.82 12.69 -4.40
N GLN A 108 11.03 12.97 -5.43
CA GLN A 108 9.60 13.23 -5.26
C GLN A 108 8.85 11.92 -5.12
N ILE A 109 7.92 11.87 -4.17
CA ILE A 109 7.08 10.69 -3.91
C ILE A 109 5.67 11.12 -3.56
N TYR A 110 4.67 10.30 -3.90
CA TYR A 110 3.31 10.53 -3.42
C TYR A 110 3.16 10.00 -2.00
N CYS A 111 2.74 10.89 -1.10
CA CYS A 111 2.37 10.52 0.26
C CYS A 111 0.85 10.45 0.38
N ASP A 112 0.32 9.26 0.64
CA ASP A 112 -1.09 9.09 0.96
C ASP A 112 -1.30 9.23 2.48
N MET A 113 -2.10 10.22 2.87
CA MET A 113 -2.42 10.55 4.26
C MET A 113 -3.80 10.08 4.71
N GLU A 114 -4.54 9.40 3.83
CA GLU A 114 -5.89 8.89 4.06
C GLU A 114 -5.89 7.36 4.24
N MET A 115 -4.93 6.65 3.62
CA MET A 115 -4.73 5.21 3.78
C MET A 115 -4.34 4.79 5.21
N GLU A 116 -4.57 3.52 5.53
CA GLU A 116 -4.07 2.87 6.76
C GLU A 116 -4.38 3.66 8.05
N ASN A 117 -5.63 4.13 8.19
CA ASN A 117 -6.10 4.97 9.31
C ASN A 117 -5.32 6.30 9.46
N GLY A 118 -4.82 6.83 8.34
CA GLY A 118 -4.18 8.14 8.24
C GLY A 118 -2.70 8.16 8.63
N VAL A 119 -2.03 7.01 8.70
CA VAL A 119 -0.55 7.00 8.71
C VAL A 119 -0.04 7.51 7.36
N GLY A 120 1.14 8.11 7.33
CA GLY A 120 1.72 8.57 6.07
C GLY A 120 2.27 7.40 5.26
N VAL A 121 1.52 6.97 4.24
CA VAL A 121 1.90 5.89 3.33
C VAL A 121 2.73 6.45 2.19
N THR A 122 3.90 5.85 1.96
CA THR A 122 4.77 6.14 0.82
C THR A 122 4.33 5.26 -0.33
N VAL A 123 3.87 5.87 -1.42
CA VAL A 123 3.40 5.17 -2.63
C VAL A 123 4.46 5.31 -3.73
N ILE A 124 4.93 4.20 -4.26
CA ILE A 124 5.94 4.14 -5.32
C ILE A 124 5.32 3.55 -6.58
N ASP A 125 5.13 4.41 -7.58
CA ASP A 125 4.50 4.04 -8.85
C ASP A 125 5.51 3.46 -9.87
N HIS A 126 4.99 2.78 -10.89
CA HIS A 126 5.76 2.17 -11.98
C HIS A 126 4.96 1.97 -13.28
N ASP A 127 5.65 1.57 -14.36
CA ASP A 127 5.11 1.39 -15.73
C ASP A 127 4.13 0.21 -15.95
N GLY A 128 3.78 -0.51 -14.88
CA GLY A 128 3.03 -1.77 -14.90
C GLY A 128 1.63 -1.69 -14.29
N GLU A 129 1.20 -0.50 -13.88
CA GLU A 129 -0.09 -0.24 -13.20
C GLU A 129 -1.27 -0.19 -14.16
N ARG A 130 -1.38 -1.20 -15.01
CA ARG A 130 -2.45 -1.34 -15.99
C ARG A 130 -2.66 -2.81 -16.32
N ASP A 131 -3.85 -3.11 -16.81
CA ASP A 131 -4.16 -4.41 -17.37
C ASP A 131 -3.33 -4.64 -18.64
N VAL A 132 -2.54 -5.72 -18.64
CA VAL A 132 -1.70 -6.11 -19.78
C VAL A 132 -2.16 -7.47 -20.30
N TYR A 133 -2.75 -7.46 -21.49
CA TYR A 133 -3.19 -8.67 -22.18
C TYR A 133 -2.02 -9.50 -22.68
N VAL A 134 -2.12 -10.83 -22.52
CA VAL A 134 -1.10 -11.81 -22.89
C VAL A 134 -1.74 -12.93 -23.73
N HIS A 135 -1.17 -13.16 -24.91
CA HIS A 135 -1.58 -14.21 -25.86
C HIS A 135 -0.43 -14.51 -26.83
N GLY A 136 -0.32 -15.75 -27.28
CA GLY A 136 0.71 -16.25 -28.19
C GLY A 136 1.97 -16.81 -27.52
N TYR A 137 1.94 -17.07 -26.20
CA TYR A 137 3.10 -17.51 -25.42
C TYR A 137 2.85 -18.88 -24.81
N GLU A 138 3.25 -19.94 -25.52
CA GLU A 138 3.03 -21.33 -25.12
C GLU A 138 4.02 -21.78 -24.01
N ALA A 139 5.31 -21.59 -24.24
CA ALA A 139 6.33 -22.09 -23.34
C ALA A 139 6.28 -21.39 -21.97
N HIS A 140 6.64 -22.12 -20.92
CA HIS A 140 6.71 -21.63 -19.54
C HIS A 140 7.46 -20.29 -19.43
N GLY A 141 6.80 -19.25 -18.92
CA GLY A 141 7.39 -17.92 -18.75
C GLY A 141 7.94 -17.28 -20.03
N SER A 142 7.46 -17.70 -21.21
CA SER A 142 7.94 -17.15 -22.50
C SER A 142 7.44 -15.74 -22.77
N TYR A 143 6.34 -15.32 -22.13
CA TYR A 143 6.02 -13.91 -21.96
C TYR A 143 6.83 -13.34 -20.79
N SER A 144 7.34 -12.12 -20.96
CA SER A 144 8.00 -11.38 -19.88
C SER A 144 7.65 -9.89 -19.91
N PHE A 145 7.43 -9.31 -18.74
CA PHE A 145 7.26 -7.87 -18.53
C PHE A 145 8.19 -7.42 -17.41
N ASN A 146 9.17 -6.55 -17.71
CA ASN A 146 10.03 -5.97 -16.68
C ASN A 146 9.39 -4.69 -16.15
N VAL A 147 9.45 -4.49 -14.83
CA VAL A 147 8.89 -3.31 -14.16
C VAL A 147 9.94 -2.21 -14.07
N THR A 148 9.57 -1.00 -14.47
CA THR A 148 10.37 0.22 -14.32
C THR A 148 9.69 1.14 -13.33
N TYR A 149 10.28 1.31 -12.14
CA TYR A 149 9.80 2.22 -11.10
C TYR A 149 10.13 3.68 -11.43
N ASP A 150 9.26 4.59 -10.99
CA ASP A 150 9.36 6.03 -11.28
C ASP A 150 10.48 6.74 -10.48
N ILE A 151 11.05 6.04 -9.50
CA ILE A 151 12.21 6.50 -8.71
C ILE A 151 13.38 5.53 -8.87
N PRO A 152 14.63 5.96 -8.59
CA PRO A 152 15.78 5.08 -8.71
C PRO A 152 15.62 3.83 -7.84
N PHE A 153 16.04 2.67 -8.37
CA PHE A 153 15.81 1.39 -7.71
C PHE A 153 16.44 1.30 -6.31
N GLU A 154 17.56 2.01 -6.08
CA GLU A 154 18.17 2.11 -4.74
C GLU A 154 17.25 2.81 -3.72
N HIS A 155 16.48 3.82 -4.13
CA HIS A 155 15.48 4.48 -3.30
C HIS A 155 14.33 3.53 -2.98
N VAL A 156 13.85 2.76 -3.96
CA VAL A 156 12.80 1.75 -3.76
C VAL A 156 13.21 0.77 -2.66
N VAL A 157 14.41 0.21 -2.75
CA VAL A 157 14.94 -0.74 -1.76
C VAL A 157 15.11 -0.09 -0.39
N ALA A 158 15.66 1.13 -0.32
CA ALA A 158 15.85 1.85 0.94
C ALA A 158 14.50 2.13 1.65
N ILE A 159 13.47 2.52 0.90
CA ILE A 159 12.12 2.76 1.45
C ILE A 159 11.53 1.45 1.98
N ILE A 160 11.63 0.35 1.24
CA ILE A 160 11.13 -0.96 1.69
C ILE A 160 11.81 -1.41 2.98
N ASP A 161 13.14 -1.33 3.02
CA ASP A 161 13.93 -1.85 4.14
C ASP A 161 13.72 -1.03 5.42
N SER A 162 13.55 0.29 5.29
CA SER A 162 13.35 1.22 6.42
C SER A 162 11.89 1.34 6.89
N SER A 163 10.93 0.77 6.16
CA SER A 163 9.50 0.82 6.52
C SER A 163 9.09 -0.37 7.38
N GLN A 164 8.15 -0.20 8.30
CA GLN A 164 7.67 -1.30 9.13
C GLN A 164 6.88 -2.33 8.31
N PHE A 165 5.99 -1.83 7.44
CA PHE A 165 5.15 -2.64 6.56
C PHE A 165 5.30 -2.13 5.12
N CYS A 166 5.30 -3.06 4.18
CA CYS A 166 5.13 -2.75 2.77
C CYS A 166 4.24 -3.80 2.11
N ARG A 167 3.51 -3.39 1.08
CA ARG A 167 2.75 -4.30 0.23
C ARG A 167 2.79 -3.87 -1.22
N GLN A 168 2.65 -4.84 -2.12
CA GLN A 168 2.47 -4.59 -3.55
C GLN A 168 1.42 -5.56 -4.11
N PHE A 169 0.47 -5.04 -4.88
CA PHE A 169 -0.60 -5.86 -5.44
C PHE A 169 -0.13 -6.56 -6.73
N VAL A 170 -0.51 -7.82 -6.90
CA VAL A 170 -0.31 -8.57 -8.16
C VAL A 170 -1.55 -9.36 -8.51
N ARG A 171 -1.86 -9.43 -9.79
CA ARG A 171 -3.01 -10.15 -10.33
C ARG A 171 -2.68 -10.87 -11.62
N TRP A 172 -3.19 -12.08 -11.75
CA TRP A 172 -3.24 -12.83 -12.99
C TRP A 172 -4.66 -13.29 -13.25
N LYS A 173 -5.27 -12.77 -14.32
CA LYS A 173 -6.48 -13.33 -14.90
C LYS A 173 -6.09 -14.30 -16.00
N CYS A 174 -6.76 -15.44 -16.05
CA CYS A 174 -6.49 -16.50 -17.02
C CYS A 174 -7.77 -16.97 -17.69
N PHE A 175 -7.64 -17.45 -18.91
CA PHE A 175 -8.66 -18.15 -19.66
C PHE A 175 -7.97 -19.29 -20.38
N ALA A 176 -8.22 -20.53 -19.97
CA ALA A 176 -7.51 -21.72 -20.41
C ALA A 176 -5.98 -21.54 -20.34
N ALA A 177 -5.49 -20.93 -19.26
CA ALA A 177 -4.07 -20.73 -19.03
C ALA A 177 -3.71 -21.14 -17.59
N GLN A 178 -3.19 -22.36 -17.45
CA GLN A 178 -2.73 -22.96 -16.20
C GLN A 178 -1.55 -22.18 -15.64
N MET A 179 -1.49 -21.96 -14.32
CA MET A 179 -0.33 -21.32 -13.68
C MET A 179 0.79 -22.32 -13.37
N TRP A 180 0.46 -23.49 -12.82
CA TRP A 180 1.42 -24.52 -12.47
C TRP A 180 1.25 -25.78 -13.32
N ASP A 181 2.26 -26.08 -14.15
CA ASP A 181 2.35 -27.34 -14.88
C ASP A 181 2.93 -28.42 -13.96
N GLY A 182 2.01 -29.23 -13.40
CA GLY A 182 2.35 -30.36 -12.54
C GLY A 182 3.09 -31.49 -13.24
N GLY A 183 2.94 -31.65 -14.56
CA GLY A 183 3.62 -32.69 -15.34
C GLY A 183 5.11 -32.42 -15.49
N ASN A 184 5.47 -31.17 -15.80
CA ASN A 184 6.86 -30.75 -15.94
C ASN A 184 7.47 -30.15 -14.66
N GLN A 185 6.68 -29.99 -13.60
CA GLN A 185 7.04 -29.31 -12.35
C GLN A 185 7.56 -27.88 -12.57
N LYS A 186 6.87 -27.11 -13.42
CA LYS A 186 7.25 -25.75 -13.81
C LYS A 186 6.08 -24.78 -13.67
N TRP A 187 6.41 -23.52 -13.42
CA TRP A 187 5.44 -22.43 -13.50
C TRP A 187 5.31 -21.95 -14.94
N ASN A 188 4.09 -21.91 -15.45
CA ASN A 188 3.76 -21.12 -16.63
C ASN A 188 3.80 -19.63 -16.30
N THR A 189 3.22 -19.26 -15.15
CA THR A 189 3.03 -17.87 -14.73
C THR A 189 3.63 -17.63 -13.36
N TYR A 190 4.49 -16.62 -13.24
CA TYR A 190 5.19 -16.27 -12.01
C TYR A 190 5.74 -14.85 -12.09
N TRP A 191 6.26 -14.32 -10.99
CA TRP A 191 6.99 -13.06 -10.95
C TRP A 191 8.33 -13.24 -10.24
N THR A 192 9.19 -12.23 -10.33
CA THR A 192 10.50 -12.17 -9.69
C THR A 192 10.59 -10.93 -8.80
N ASN A 193 11.52 -10.94 -7.84
CA ASN A 193 11.80 -9.84 -6.93
C ASN A 193 13.28 -9.40 -6.95
N ARG A 194 13.63 -8.39 -6.13
CA ARG A 194 14.99 -7.89 -5.95
C ARG A 194 16.04 -8.98 -5.71
N SER A 195 15.73 -9.98 -4.89
CA SER A 195 16.67 -11.06 -4.52
C SER A 195 16.91 -12.02 -5.69
N THR A 196 15.90 -12.22 -6.54
CA THR A 196 15.98 -13.11 -7.72
C THR A 196 16.49 -12.42 -8.99
N ALA A 197 16.38 -11.09 -9.08
CA ALA A 197 16.93 -10.31 -10.20
C ALA A 197 18.37 -9.85 -9.99
N TYR A 198 18.85 -9.79 -8.74
CA TYR A 198 20.24 -9.41 -8.44
C TYR A 198 21.27 -10.50 -8.79
N LEU A 199 20.83 -11.73 -9.12
CA LEU A 199 21.71 -12.70 -9.78
C LEU A 199 21.85 -12.32 -11.26
N ALA A 200 22.71 -11.33 -11.52
CA ALA A 200 23.15 -10.87 -12.84
C ALA A 200 24.06 -11.91 -13.55
N THR A 201 23.70 -13.19 -13.48
CA THR A 201 24.24 -14.25 -14.33
C THR A 201 23.15 -14.58 -15.34
N ASN A 202 23.48 -14.91 -16.59
CA ASN A 202 22.52 -15.38 -17.61
C ASN A 202 21.94 -16.78 -17.23
N GLU A 203 21.44 -16.89 -16.02
CA GLU A 203 21.07 -18.10 -15.30
C GLU A 203 19.63 -17.94 -14.82
N TYR A 204 18.90 -19.04 -14.82
CA TYR A 204 17.48 -19.14 -14.48
C TYR A 204 17.14 -18.26 -13.26
N LYS A 205 16.38 -17.18 -13.47
CA LYS A 205 15.82 -16.36 -12.39
C LYS A 205 14.82 -17.25 -11.65
N PRO A 206 15.13 -17.73 -10.43
CA PRO A 206 14.20 -18.62 -9.77
C PRO A 206 12.89 -17.85 -9.57
N PRO A 207 11.74 -18.45 -9.93
CA PRO A 207 10.45 -17.81 -9.73
C PRO A 207 10.27 -17.50 -8.25
N SER A 208 9.54 -16.43 -7.95
CA SER A 208 8.97 -16.29 -6.61
C SER A 208 8.25 -17.59 -6.24
N LEU A 209 8.52 -18.06 -5.02
CA LEU A 209 8.07 -19.37 -4.59
C LEU A 209 6.54 -19.47 -4.49
N PHE A 210 5.86 -18.33 -4.43
CA PHE A 210 4.43 -18.15 -4.25
C PHE A 210 3.94 -17.03 -5.17
N PHE A 211 2.62 -16.94 -5.38
CA PHE A 211 2.02 -15.88 -6.19
C PHE A 211 1.60 -14.66 -5.37
N HIS A 212 0.73 -14.83 -4.37
CA HIS A 212 0.41 -13.82 -3.34
C HIS A 212 -0.09 -14.52 -2.07
N GLY A 213 -0.25 -13.76 -0.98
CA GLY A 213 -0.84 -14.28 0.26
C GLY A 213 0.16 -14.87 1.24
N SER A 214 0.72 -16.05 0.96
CA SER A 214 1.75 -16.66 1.82
C SER A 214 2.91 -17.27 1.06
N GLU A 215 4.06 -17.33 1.73
CA GLU A 215 5.35 -17.80 1.20
C GLU A 215 5.43 -19.32 0.95
N LYS A 216 4.31 -20.03 1.05
CA LYS A 216 4.26 -21.47 0.75
C LYS A 216 4.50 -21.69 -0.74
N LYS A 217 5.35 -22.66 -1.04
CA LYS A 217 5.71 -22.99 -2.43
C LYS A 217 4.47 -23.44 -3.21
N ARG A 218 4.29 -22.94 -4.44
CA ARG A 218 3.33 -23.47 -5.44
C ARG A 218 1.85 -23.30 -5.11
N ILE A 219 1.48 -22.34 -4.27
CA ILE A 219 0.09 -22.15 -3.86
C ILE A 219 -0.27 -20.66 -3.89
N CYS A 220 -1.52 -20.35 -4.26
CA CYS A 220 -2.10 -19.03 -4.18
C CYS A 220 -2.91 -18.88 -2.87
N GLU A 221 -3.31 -17.66 -2.51
CA GLU A 221 -4.05 -17.42 -1.26
C GLU A 221 -5.33 -18.27 -1.16
N CYS A 222 -6.04 -18.50 -2.29
CA CYS A 222 -7.24 -19.33 -2.28
C CYS A 222 -6.95 -20.77 -1.88
N GLY A 223 -5.77 -21.31 -2.24
CA GLY A 223 -5.37 -22.67 -1.91
C GLY A 223 -5.03 -22.80 -0.43
N ILE A 224 -4.44 -21.75 0.14
CA ILE A 224 -4.11 -21.68 1.56
C ILE A 224 -5.37 -21.56 2.42
N SER A 225 -6.27 -20.65 2.03
CA SER A 225 -7.53 -20.40 2.72
C SER A 225 -8.62 -21.43 2.41
N GLN A 226 -8.36 -22.38 1.51
CA GLN A 226 -9.32 -23.38 1.00
C GLN A 226 -10.59 -22.73 0.41
N THR A 227 -10.42 -21.58 -0.23
CA THR A 227 -11.49 -20.80 -0.87
C THR A 227 -11.43 -20.82 -2.40
N CYS A 228 -10.52 -21.61 -3.01
CA CYS A 228 -10.50 -21.73 -4.47
C CYS A 228 -11.84 -22.22 -5.02
N GLN A 229 -12.17 -21.76 -6.22
CA GLN A 229 -13.48 -22.01 -6.86
C GLN A 229 -13.74 -23.48 -7.16
N GLN A 230 -12.69 -24.30 -7.24
CA GLN A 230 -12.78 -25.74 -7.34
C GLN A 230 -12.00 -26.38 -6.18
N SER A 231 -12.53 -27.46 -5.62
CA SER A 231 -11.82 -28.22 -4.60
C SER A 231 -10.56 -28.88 -5.20
N ASN A 232 -9.48 -28.97 -4.40
CA ASN A 232 -8.19 -29.60 -4.75
C ASN A 232 -7.31 -28.89 -5.78
N VAL A 233 -7.57 -27.63 -6.12
CA VAL A 233 -6.62 -26.80 -6.88
C VAL A 233 -5.82 -25.91 -5.93
N LEU A 234 -4.61 -25.53 -6.33
CA LEU A 234 -3.71 -24.68 -5.53
C LEU A 234 -3.88 -23.19 -5.85
N CYS A 235 -4.30 -22.89 -7.08
CA CYS A 235 -4.69 -21.57 -7.59
C CYS A 235 -5.96 -21.71 -8.44
N ASN A 236 -6.77 -20.66 -8.55
CA ASN A 236 -7.97 -20.69 -9.40
C ASN A 236 -7.61 -20.92 -10.88
N CYS A 237 -6.50 -20.34 -11.34
CA CYS A 237 -6.04 -20.50 -12.71
C CYS A 237 -5.50 -21.90 -13.04
N ASP A 238 -5.20 -22.73 -12.04
CA ASP A 238 -4.81 -24.13 -12.29
C ASP A 238 -5.98 -25.00 -12.80
N ILE A 239 -7.22 -24.51 -12.72
CA ILE A 239 -8.40 -25.19 -13.28
C ILE A 239 -8.27 -25.34 -14.81
N ASN A 240 -7.56 -24.42 -15.46
CA ASN A 240 -7.27 -24.46 -16.90
C ASN A 240 -8.49 -24.68 -17.80
N ASP A 241 -9.58 -23.94 -17.56
CA ASP A 241 -10.81 -24.03 -18.33
C ASP A 241 -11.09 -22.75 -19.13
N SER A 242 -12.02 -22.83 -20.07
CA SER A 242 -12.43 -21.70 -20.92
C SER A 242 -13.37 -20.72 -20.20
N ILE A 243 -13.08 -20.41 -18.94
CA ILE A 243 -13.76 -19.44 -18.11
C ILE A 243 -12.70 -18.47 -17.57
N TRP A 244 -13.00 -17.17 -17.57
CA TRP A 244 -12.11 -16.20 -16.95
C TRP A 244 -12.04 -16.44 -15.44
N ARG A 245 -10.83 -16.70 -14.94
CA ARG A 245 -10.53 -16.83 -13.51
C ARG A 245 -9.45 -15.84 -13.12
N SER A 246 -9.29 -15.63 -11.82
CA SER A 246 -8.29 -14.70 -11.28
C SER A 246 -7.67 -15.30 -10.02
N ASP A 247 -6.36 -15.14 -9.90
CA ASP A 247 -5.62 -15.18 -8.65
C ASP A 247 -5.02 -13.78 -8.46
N GLU A 248 -5.24 -13.17 -7.30
CA GLU A 248 -4.85 -11.78 -7.04
C GLU A 248 -4.74 -11.46 -5.55
N GLY A 249 -3.82 -10.58 -5.21
CA GLY A 249 -3.69 -10.08 -3.85
C GLY A 249 -2.39 -9.34 -3.61
N TYR A 250 -2.22 -8.91 -2.36
CA TYR A 250 -1.01 -8.24 -1.92
C TYR A 250 0.10 -9.23 -1.57
N VAL A 251 1.31 -8.96 -2.05
CA VAL A 251 2.56 -9.49 -1.52
C VAL A 251 2.99 -8.56 -0.38
N THR A 252 3.02 -9.06 0.85
CA THR A 252 3.35 -8.27 2.06
C THR A 252 4.70 -8.63 2.68
N ASN A 253 5.35 -9.70 2.22
CA ASN A 253 6.72 -10.01 2.63
C ASN A 253 7.68 -9.01 1.96
N LYS A 254 8.26 -8.12 2.77
CA LYS A 254 9.23 -7.12 2.34
C LYS A 254 10.46 -7.71 1.64
N ASP A 255 10.92 -8.90 2.03
CA ASP A 255 12.07 -9.57 1.41
C ASP A 255 11.77 -10.06 -0.02
N ALA A 256 10.49 -10.22 -0.33
CA ALA A 256 10.00 -10.57 -1.66
C ALA A 256 9.55 -9.35 -2.49
N LEU A 257 9.66 -8.13 -1.95
CA LEU A 257 9.40 -6.89 -2.66
C LEU A 257 10.71 -6.19 -3.04
N PRO A 258 10.72 -5.32 -4.06
CA PRO A 258 9.65 -5.06 -5.01
C PRO A 258 9.50 -6.20 -6.05
N ILE A 259 8.35 -6.28 -6.71
CA ILE A 259 8.18 -7.08 -7.93
C ILE A 259 8.98 -6.41 -9.05
N VAL A 260 9.85 -7.17 -9.72
CA VAL A 260 10.77 -6.61 -10.75
C VAL A 260 10.48 -7.11 -12.17
N ALA A 261 9.80 -8.25 -12.29
CA ALA A 261 9.30 -8.73 -13.57
C ALA A 261 8.17 -9.76 -13.38
N PHE A 262 7.27 -9.80 -14.36
CA PHE A 262 6.19 -10.78 -14.50
C PHE A 262 6.44 -11.68 -15.70
N PHE A 263 6.09 -12.96 -15.57
CA PHE A 263 6.25 -13.97 -16.60
C PHE A 263 4.95 -14.76 -16.76
N ALA A 264 4.63 -15.15 -17.98
CA ALA A 264 3.49 -16.00 -18.29
C ALA A 264 3.81 -16.99 -19.43
N GLY A 265 3.03 -18.06 -19.50
CA GLY A 265 3.08 -19.12 -20.52
C GLY A 265 1.70 -19.77 -20.61
N ASP A 266 1.56 -20.86 -21.35
CA ASP A 266 0.26 -21.53 -21.55
C ASP A 266 -0.82 -20.57 -22.06
N THR A 267 -0.42 -19.69 -22.98
CA THR A 267 -1.29 -18.75 -23.69
C THR A 267 -1.12 -18.88 -25.20
N GLY A 268 -0.69 -20.05 -25.68
CA GLY A 268 -0.26 -20.25 -27.06
C GLY A 268 -1.34 -20.83 -27.97
N HIS A 269 -2.25 -21.64 -27.43
CA HIS A 269 -3.35 -22.22 -28.21
C HIS A 269 -4.51 -21.24 -28.42
N SER A 270 -5.38 -21.55 -29.39
CA SER A 270 -6.42 -20.64 -29.91
C SER A 270 -7.38 -20.01 -28.89
N MET A 271 -7.54 -20.62 -27.70
CA MET A 271 -8.43 -20.13 -26.66
C MET A 271 -7.68 -19.52 -25.48
N GLU A 272 -6.39 -19.79 -25.36
CA GLU A 272 -5.58 -19.52 -24.18
C GLU A 272 -5.09 -18.09 -24.15
N LYS A 273 -5.34 -17.40 -23.03
CA LYS A 273 -5.00 -15.99 -22.88
C LYS A 273 -5.04 -15.60 -21.41
N GLY A 274 -4.41 -14.49 -21.09
CA GLY A 274 -4.48 -13.92 -19.77
C GLY A 274 -4.31 -12.42 -19.75
N GLU A 275 -4.40 -11.87 -18.55
CA GLU A 275 -4.19 -10.45 -18.27
C GLU A 275 -3.50 -10.32 -16.92
N HIS A 276 -2.36 -9.65 -16.88
CA HIS A 276 -1.68 -9.35 -15.62
C HIS A 276 -1.80 -7.88 -15.25
N PHE A 277 -1.66 -7.62 -13.96
CA PHE A 277 -1.59 -6.28 -13.38
C PHE A 277 -0.66 -6.32 -12.16
N ILE A 278 0.20 -5.31 -12.05
CA ILE A 278 1.05 -5.08 -10.88
C ILE A 278 0.71 -3.67 -10.37
N GLY A 279 0.35 -3.57 -9.09
CA GLY A 279 0.05 -2.29 -8.45
C GLY A 279 1.28 -1.62 -7.86
N PRO A 280 1.15 -0.35 -7.42
CA PRO A 280 2.23 0.39 -6.80
C PRO A 280 2.69 -0.28 -5.50
N ILE A 281 3.89 0.10 -5.04
CA ILE A 281 4.37 -0.30 -3.71
C ILE A 281 3.84 0.69 -2.70
N GLU A 282 3.20 0.17 -1.64
CA GLU A 282 2.69 0.96 -0.53
C GLU A 282 3.50 0.60 0.73
N CYS A 283 4.27 1.55 1.27
CA CYS A 283 5.12 1.35 2.45
C CYS A 283 4.80 2.34 3.58
N TYR A 284 4.71 1.87 4.82
CA TYR A 284 4.31 2.68 5.98
C TYR A 284 4.85 2.15 7.31
N GLY A 285 4.77 3.01 8.33
CA GLY A 285 5.44 2.79 9.61
C GLY A 285 6.96 2.92 9.50
N THR A 286 7.66 2.80 10.61
CA THR A 286 9.13 2.89 10.66
C THR A 286 9.65 1.66 11.38
N ALA A 287 10.62 0.96 10.76
CA ALA A 287 11.20 -0.27 11.26
C ALA A 287 12.18 -0.05 12.43
#